data_AF-H8GJ83-F1
#
_entry.id   AF-H8GJ83-F1
#
_cell.length_a   1.000
_cell.length_b   1.000
_cell.length_c   1.000
_cell.angle_alpha   90.00
_cell.angle_beta   90.00
_cell.angle_gamma   90.00
#
_symmetry.space_group_name_H-M   'P 1'
#
loop_
_entity.id
_entity.type
_entity.pdbx_description
1 polymer ?
#
loop_
_entity_poly.entity_id
_entity_poly.type
_entity_poly.pdbx_seq_one_letter_code
_entity_poly.pdbx_strand_id
1 'polypeptide(L)'
;MTFLAVKTRTFPKTSKEHYLTGLTALNIPAPEGTGDWHFAETFEGFAGRPPGPYQLAGETLMNTRPLLGDTGIFDARSRLEPYHLELPPGSVYTADHYRAIADMVLNAVVRGQPFEESIDPDDWLPEADEQARLLRLLEVAKPFLNVEQWHRIISWISQSMM
;
A
#
# COMPACT_ATOMS: atom_id res chain seq x y z
N MET A 1 22.33 -16.83 -27.81
CA MET A 1 22.38 -15.94 -26.63
C MET A 1 21.25 -14.95 -26.77
N THR A 2 20.17 -15.13 -26.03
CA THR A 2 18.97 -14.29 -26.16
C THR A 2 19.15 -13.07 -25.26
N PHE A 3 19.27 -11.89 -25.86
CA PHE A 3 19.22 -10.63 -25.15
C PHE A 3 17.78 -10.41 -24.66
N LEU A 4 17.51 -10.65 -23.37
CA LEU A 4 16.33 -10.11 -22.71
C LEU A 4 16.69 -8.73 -22.16
N ALA A 5 16.66 -7.72 -23.02
CA ALA A 5 16.73 -6.34 -22.59
C ALA A 5 15.31 -5.76 -22.53
N VAL A 6 14.61 -5.95 -21.41
CA VAL A 6 13.47 -5.12 -20.99
C VAL A 6 13.27 -5.39 -19.48
N LYS A 7 13.19 -4.43 -18.54
CA LYS A 7 12.51 -3.12 -18.54
C LYS A 7 13.13 -2.14 -17.54
N THR A 8 13.14 -0.85 -17.87
CA THR A 8 13.34 0.22 -16.87
C THR A 8 12.09 1.09 -16.80
N ARG A 9 11.16 0.77 -15.89
CA ARG A 9 10.45 1.85 -15.19
C ARG A 9 11.33 2.23 -14.02
N THR A 10 11.88 3.43 -14.07
CA THR A 10 12.71 3.96 -12.99
C THR A 10 11.89 4.00 -11.69
N PHE A 11 12.50 3.58 -10.60
CA PHE A 11 11.90 3.68 -9.27
C PHE A 11 11.60 5.16 -8.95
N PRO A 12 10.39 5.50 -8.49
CA PRO A 12 9.99 6.89 -8.33
C PRO A 12 10.75 7.58 -7.20
N LYS A 13 10.98 8.88 -7.33
CA LYS A 13 11.41 9.69 -6.18
C LYS A 13 10.24 9.81 -5.22
N THR A 14 10.51 9.65 -3.94
CA THR A 14 9.47 9.63 -2.91
C THR A 14 9.72 10.69 -1.84
N SER A 15 8.64 11.06 -1.16
CA SER A 15 8.63 11.88 0.04
C SER A 15 7.46 11.46 0.92
N LYS A 16 7.35 11.99 2.14
CA LYS A 16 6.16 11.73 2.98
C LYS A 16 4.84 12.20 2.37
N GLU A 17 4.86 13.13 1.40
CA GLU A 17 3.65 13.56 0.67
C GLU A 17 3.37 12.74 -0.60
N HIS A 18 4.37 11.99 -1.06
CA HIS A 18 4.34 11.26 -2.32
C HIS A 18 5.16 9.98 -2.14
N TYR A 19 4.57 9.03 -1.42
CA TYR A 19 5.18 7.78 -1.00
C TYR A 19 4.54 6.60 -1.74
N LEU A 20 5.27 5.48 -1.80
CA LEU A 20 4.73 4.22 -2.34
C LEU A 20 3.60 3.70 -1.46
N THR A 21 2.49 3.28 -2.05
CA THR A 21 1.31 2.84 -1.30
C THR A 21 0.55 1.75 -2.05
N GLY A 22 -0.59 1.31 -1.52
CA GLY A 22 -1.45 0.27 -2.07
C GLY A 22 -0.74 -1.06 -2.32
N LEU A 23 -1.08 -1.73 -3.41
CA LEU A 23 -0.47 -2.99 -3.84
C LEU A 23 1.05 -2.88 -4.03
N THR A 24 1.58 -1.71 -4.38
CA THR A 24 3.04 -1.56 -4.47
C THR A 24 3.70 -1.66 -3.10
N ALA A 25 3.15 -0.96 -2.10
CA ALA A 25 3.69 -1.02 -0.74
C ALA A 25 3.40 -2.36 -0.06
N LEU A 26 2.25 -2.98 -0.33
CA LEU A 26 1.91 -4.33 0.16
C LEU A 26 2.89 -5.39 -0.33
N ASN A 27 3.59 -5.14 -1.44
CA ASN A 27 4.58 -6.04 -1.96
C ASN A 27 6.00 -5.73 -1.50
N ILE A 28 6.20 -4.85 -0.50
CA ILE A 28 7.50 -4.62 0.13
C ILE A 28 7.58 -5.49 1.39
N PRO A 29 8.69 -6.21 1.64
CA PRO A 29 8.80 -7.05 2.82
C PRO A 29 8.52 -6.29 4.12
N ALA A 30 7.67 -6.87 4.98
CA ALA A 30 7.37 -6.36 6.30
C ALA A 30 7.91 -7.27 7.40
N PRO A 31 8.41 -6.72 8.53
CA PRO A 31 8.79 -7.49 9.71
C PRO A 31 7.65 -8.39 10.23
N GLU A 32 6.41 -7.95 10.04
CA GLU A 32 5.20 -8.68 10.39
C GLU A 32 4.94 -9.91 9.50
N GLY A 33 5.63 -10.06 8.36
CA GLY A 33 5.47 -11.21 7.47
C GLY A 33 4.16 -11.23 6.68
N THR A 34 3.43 -10.11 6.65
CA THR A 34 2.27 -9.91 5.77
C THR A 34 2.73 -9.46 4.39
N GLY A 35 1.90 -9.61 3.35
CA GLY A 35 2.18 -9.06 2.02
C GLY A 35 3.26 -9.81 1.24
N ASP A 36 4.01 -9.07 0.43
CA ASP A 36 5.20 -9.47 -0.36
C ASP A 36 5.08 -10.59 -1.41
N TRP A 37 3.89 -11.21 -1.53
CA TRP A 37 3.63 -12.32 -2.46
C TRP A 37 3.99 -12.03 -3.92
N HIS A 38 3.89 -10.77 -4.34
CA HIS A 38 4.18 -10.32 -5.71
C HIS A 38 5.39 -9.38 -5.78
N PHE A 39 6.37 -9.49 -4.86
CA PHE A 39 7.58 -8.65 -4.87
C PHE A 39 8.28 -8.66 -6.23
N ALA A 40 8.64 -9.85 -6.74
CA ALA A 40 9.38 -9.99 -7.99
C ALA A 40 8.59 -9.40 -9.17
N GLU A 41 7.29 -9.67 -9.26
CA GLU A 41 6.44 -9.12 -10.31
C GLU A 41 6.36 -7.59 -10.23
N THR A 42 6.31 -7.04 -9.02
CA THR A 42 6.18 -5.60 -8.74
C THR A 42 7.48 -4.85 -9.01
N PHE A 43 8.63 -5.36 -8.54
CA PHE A 43 9.89 -4.60 -8.48
C PHE A 43 10.96 -5.08 -9.46
N GLU A 44 10.91 -6.33 -9.91
CA GLU A 44 11.85 -6.89 -10.88
C GLU A 44 11.20 -7.05 -12.27
N GLY A 45 9.87 -7.17 -12.29
CA GLY A 45 9.09 -7.52 -13.46
C GLY A 45 9.03 -9.04 -13.67
N PHE A 46 7.99 -9.51 -14.35
CA PHE A 46 7.78 -10.94 -14.58
C PHE A 46 7.25 -11.23 -15.98
N ALA A 47 7.62 -12.38 -16.55
CA ALA A 47 7.16 -12.83 -17.87
C ALA A 47 7.27 -11.77 -18.99
N GLY A 48 8.36 -11.00 -18.99
CA GLY A 48 8.58 -9.91 -19.94
C GLY A 48 7.71 -8.66 -19.69
N ARG A 49 7.11 -8.48 -18.51
CA ARG A 49 6.42 -7.26 -18.02
C ARG A 49 7.35 -6.37 -17.17
N PRO A 50 7.21 -5.02 -17.22
CA PRO A 50 8.10 -4.14 -16.47
C PRO A 50 7.87 -4.31 -14.99
N PRO A 51 8.83 -3.96 -14.14
CA PRO A 51 8.46 -3.60 -12.79
C PRO A 51 7.51 -2.39 -12.80
N GLY A 52 6.61 -2.34 -11.83
CA GLY A 52 5.50 -1.39 -11.75
C GLY A 52 4.37 -1.67 -12.77
N PRO A 53 3.45 -0.71 -12.99
CA PRO A 53 3.43 0.65 -12.46
C PRO A 53 3.40 0.70 -10.94
N TYR A 54 4.18 1.60 -10.36
CA TYR A 54 4.18 1.82 -8.92
C TYR A 54 3.01 2.72 -8.51
N GLN A 55 2.33 2.33 -7.43
CA GLN A 55 1.27 3.12 -6.84
C GLN A 55 1.85 4.14 -5.86
N LEU A 56 1.48 5.41 -6.06
CA LEU A 56 1.98 6.56 -5.34
C LEU A 56 0.84 7.39 -4.76
N ALA A 57 1.01 7.83 -3.52
CA ALA A 57 0.11 8.76 -2.87
C ALA A 57 0.17 10.13 -3.59
N GLY A 58 -1.00 10.69 -3.89
CA GLY A 58 -1.13 11.94 -4.63
C GLY A 58 -1.03 11.81 -6.16
N GLU A 59 -0.88 10.60 -6.69
CA GLU A 59 -0.85 10.35 -8.14
C GLU A 59 -1.81 9.22 -8.55
N THR A 60 -1.49 7.97 -8.23
CA THR A 60 -2.36 6.83 -8.57
C THR A 60 -3.47 6.65 -7.55
N LEU A 61 -3.17 6.87 -6.27
CA LEU A 61 -4.13 6.95 -5.17
C LEU A 61 -4.14 8.36 -4.63
N MET A 62 -5.26 8.79 -4.02
CA MET A 62 -5.29 10.07 -3.32
C MET A 62 -4.24 10.11 -2.20
N ASN A 63 -3.70 11.30 -1.92
CA ASN A 63 -2.86 11.49 -0.73
C ASN A 63 -3.76 11.50 0.52
N THR A 64 -3.63 10.47 1.35
CA THR A 64 -4.39 10.30 2.61
C THR A 64 -3.64 10.86 3.82
N ARG A 65 -2.43 11.38 3.66
CA ARG A 65 -1.67 12.01 4.75
C ARG A 65 -2.45 13.11 5.48
N PRO A 66 -3.28 13.95 4.83
CA PRO A 66 -4.15 14.89 5.55
C PRO A 66 -5.17 14.22 6.48
N LEU A 67 -5.53 12.95 6.24
CA LEU A 67 -6.51 12.18 7.02
C LEU A 67 -5.84 11.35 8.13
N LEU A 68 -4.67 10.78 7.84
CA LEU A 68 -3.99 9.78 8.69
C LEU A 68 -2.68 10.28 9.33
N GLY A 69 -2.22 11.47 8.95
CA GLY A 69 -0.90 11.98 9.30
C GLY A 69 0.23 11.11 8.74
N ASP A 70 1.36 11.11 9.43
CA ASP A 70 2.57 10.35 9.05
C ASP A 70 2.49 8.86 9.46
N THR A 71 1.44 8.43 10.16
CA THR A 71 1.32 7.07 10.71
C THR A 71 1.42 6.02 9.61
N GLY A 72 2.34 5.06 9.77
CA GLY A 72 2.61 4.00 8.81
C GLY A 72 3.44 4.43 7.59
N ILE A 73 3.87 5.70 7.49
CA ILE A 73 4.82 6.13 6.44
C ILE A 73 6.24 6.03 6.99
N PHE A 74 7.12 5.30 6.31
CA PHE A 74 8.50 5.10 6.75
C PHE A 74 9.49 5.05 5.58
N ASP A 75 10.78 5.17 5.88
CA ASP A 75 11.86 4.98 4.91
C ASP A 75 12.19 3.49 4.77
N ALA A 76 11.84 2.90 3.63
CA ALA A 76 12.05 1.49 3.32
C ALA A 76 13.38 1.20 2.64
N ARG A 77 14.29 2.18 2.51
CA ARG A 77 15.55 1.97 1.80
C ARG A 77 16.29 0.71 2.29
N SER A 78 16.48 0.56 3.60
CA SER A 78 17.18 -0.60 4.17
C SER A 78 16.46 -1.93 3.93
N ARG A 79 15.13 -1.91 3.75
CA ARG A 79 14.34 -3.10 3.40
C ARG A 79 14.51 -3.49 1.94
N LEU A 80 14.76 -2.53 1.05
CA LEU A 80 14.87 -2.75 -0.39
C LEU A 80 16.32 -2.99 -0.85
N GLU A 81 17.31 -2.54 -0.09
CA GLU A 81 18.74 -2.70 -0.40
C GLU A 81 19.18 -4.16 -0.69
N PRO A 82 18.72 -5.19 0.06
CA PRO A 82 19.08 -6.58 -0.21
C PRO A 82 18.65 -7.12 -1.58
N TYR A 83 17.69 -6.46 -2.24
CA TYR A 83 17.12 -6.89 -3.52
C TYR A 83 17.81 -6.27 -4.73
N HIS A 84 18.87 -5.47 -4.52
CA HIS A 84 19.69 -4.89 -5.59
C HIS A 84 18.91 -4.10 -6.66
N LEU A 85 17.78 -3.50 -6.28
CA LEU A 85 16.97 -2.64 -7.13
C LEU A 85 17.70 -1.32 -7.46
N GLU A 86 17.42 -0.75 -8.63
CA GLU A 86 17.89 0.60 -9.01
C GLU A 86 17.07 1.69 -8.28
N LEU A 87 17.41 1.93 -7.01
CA LEU A 87 16.74 2.92 -6.16
C LEU A 87 17.25 4.36 -6.41
N PRO A 88 16.39 5.39 -6.28
CA PRO A 88 16.84 6.78 -6.28
C PRO A 88 17.80 7.05 -5.10
N PRO A 89 18.63 8.11 -5.18
CA PRO A 89 19.45 8.53 -4.06
C PRO A 89 18.59 9.03 -2.90
N GLY A 90 19.02 8.74 -1.66
CA GLY A 90 18.32 9.17 -0.44
C GLY A 90 17.22 8.22 0.04
N SER A 91 16.32 8.71 0.88
CA SER A 91 15.22 7.92 1.45
C SER A 91 14.23 7.42 0.38
N VAL A 92 13.66 6.25 0.65
CA VAL A 92 12.55 5.68 -0.14
C VAL A 92 11.33 5.57 0.76
N TYR A 93 10.44 6.55 0.71
CA TYR A 93 9.24 6.57 1.54
C TYR A 93 8.15 5.65 0.98
N THR A 94 7.61 4.82 1.86
CA THR A 94 6.49 3.91 1.59
C THR A 94 5.53 3.85 2.77
N ALA A 95 4.31 3.42 2.51
CA ALA A 95 3.38 2.90 3.51
C ALA A 95 3.87 1.54 4.04
N ASP A 96 3.61 1.26 5.31
CA ASP A 96 3.50 -0.11 5.83
C ASP A 96 2.19 -0.75 5.34
N HIS A 97 2.02 -2.04 5.57
CA HIS A 97 0.89 -2.79 5.00
C HIS A 97 -0.47 -2.27 5.48
N TYR A 98 -0.57 -1.90 6.76
CA TYR A 98 -1.77 -1.28 7.33
C TYR A 98 -2.09 0.05 6.65
N ARG A 99 -1.08 0.91 6.46
CA ARG A 99 -1.26 2.19 5.78
C ARG A 99 -1.57 2.02 4.30
N ALA A 100 -0.96 1.05 3.63
CA ALA A 100 -1.21 0.76 2.22
C ALA A 100 -2.65 0.32 1.98
N ILE A 101 -3.18 -0.57 2.83
CA ILE A 101 -4.58 -1.00 2.80
C ILE A 101 -5.51 0.16 3.13
N ALA A 102 -5.21 0.91 4.19
CA ALA A 102 -6.00 2.09 4.56
C ALA A 102 -6.06 3.13 3.44
N ASP A 103 -4.97 3.35 2.71
CA ASP A 103 -4.93 4.27 1.57
C ASP A 103 -5.83 3.82 0.43
N MET A 104 -5.85 2.52 0.12
CA MET A 104 -6.73 1.95 -0.91
C MET A 104 -8.21 2.08 -0.52
N VAL A 105 -8.54 1.72 0.73
CA VAL A 105 -9.90 1.81 1.28
C VAL A 105 -10.39 3.26 1.28
N LEU A 106 -9.62 4.19 1.86
CA LEU A 106 -9.98 5.61 1.92
C LEU A 106 -10.10 6.21 0.51
N ASN A 107 -9.20 5.87 -0.41
CA ASN A 107 -9.28 6.31 -1.79
C ASN A 107 -10.60 5.87 -2.44
N ALA A 108 -10.98 4.60 -2.30
CA ALA A 108 -12.21 4.08 -2.90
C ALA A 108 -13.46 4.70 -2.25
N VAL A 109 -13.50 4.74 -0.91
CA VAL A 109 -14.64 5.26 -0.14
C VAL A 109 -14.88 6.74 -0.43
N VAL A 110 -13.82 7.57 -0.44
CA VAL A 110 -13.94 9.01 -0.74
C VAL A 110 -14.39 9.23 -2.19
N ARG A 111 -13.98 8.37 -3.12
CA ARG A 111 -14.38 8.45 -4.54
C ARG A 111 -15.72 7.76 -4.85
N GLY A 112 -16.38 7.15 -3.86
CA GLY A 112 -17.61 6.40 -4.08
C GLY A 112 -17.42 5.13 -4.93
N GLN A 113 -16.21 4.56 -4.95
CA GLN A 113 -15.88 3.34 -5.70
C GLN A 113 -16.09 2.10 -4.84
N PRO A 114 -16.39 0.93 -5.45
CA PRO A 114 -16.38 -0.35 -4.75
C PRO A 114 -14.94 -0.76 -4.39
N PHE A 115 -14.77 -1.39 -3.24
CA PHE A 115 -13.49 -1.95 -2.78
C PHE A 115 -13.66 -3.23 -1.96
N GLU A 116 -14.88 -3.51 -1.51
CA GLU A 116 -15.21 -4.55 -0.55
C GLU A 116 -14.88 -5.96 -1.06
N GLU A 117 -14.90 -6.16 -2.39
CA GLU A 117 -14.53 -7.44 -3.04
C GLU A 117 -13.07 -7.50 -3.50
N SER A 118 -12.35 -6.37 -3.53
CA SER A 118 -10.99 -6.28 -4.08
C SER A 118 -9.91 -6.08 -3.04
N ILE A 119 -10.30 -5.76 -1.80
CA ILE A 119 -9.44 -5.61 -0.64
C ILE A 119 -9.95 -6.58 0.40
N ASP A 120 -9.19 -7.65 0.62
CA ASP A 120 -9.54 -8.76 1.49
C ASP A 120 -8.63 -8.76 2.73
N PRO A 121 -9.09 -8.23 3.88
CA PRO A 121 -8.32 -8.27 5.12
C PRO A 121 -8.02 -9.67 5.63
N ASP A 122 -8.87 -10.67 5.34
CA ASP A 122 -8.68 -12.02 5.88
C ASP A 122 -7.54 -12.74 5.17
N ASP A 123 -7.41 -12.50 3.87
CA ASP A 123 -6.27 -12.98 3.09
C ASP A 123 -5.00 -12.18 3.41
N TRP A 124 -5.12 -10.86 3.59
CA TRP A 124 -3.94 -9.99 3.66
C TRP A 124 -3.38 -9.75 5.06
N LEU A 125 -4.25 -9.81 6.08
CA LEU A 125 -3.99 -9.57 7.51
C LEU A 125 -4.75 -10.66 8.32
N PRO A 126 -4.33 -11.93 8.24
CA PRO A 126 -5.10 -13.06 8.76
C PRO A 126 -5.25 -13.06 10.29
N GLU A 127 -4.38 -12.35 11.03
CA GLU A 127 -4.42 -12.33 12.49
C GLU A 127 -5.34 -11.21 13.01
N ALA A 128 -6.12 -11.51 14.05
CA ALA A 128 -7.13 -10.59 14.58
C ALA A 128 -6.53 -9.27 15.12
N ASP A 129 -5.30 -9.29 15.64
CA ASP A 129 -4.61 -8.11 16.13
C ASP A 129 -4.14 -7.19 14.98
N GLU A 130 -3.85 -7.75 13.81
CA GLU A 130 -3.52 -7.03 12.58
C GLU A 130 -4.76 -6.30 12.05
N GLN A 131 -5.90 -6.97 11.93
CA GLN A 131 -7.16 -6.33 11.53
C GLN A 131 -7.56 -5.23 12.53
N ALA A 132 -7.38 -5.47 13.84
CA ALA A 132 -7.61 -4.46 14.85
C ALA A 132 -6.66 -3.25 14.72
N ARG A 133 -5.41 -3.46 14.29
CA ARG A 133 -4.44 -2.38 14.01
C ARG A 133 -4.85 -1.57 12.80
N LEU A 134 -5.32 -2.21 11.73
CA LEU A 134 -5.89 -1.54 10.56
C LEU A 134 -7.11 -0.69 10.94
N LEU A 135 -8.04 -1.24 11.73
CA LEU A 135 -9.22 -0.51 12.21
C LEU A 135 -8.83 0.74 13.00
N ARG A 136 -7.90 0.62 13.95
CA ARG A 136 -7.40 1.77 14.73
C ARG A 136 -6.81 2.87 13.84
N LEU A 137 -6.14 2.50 12.74
CA LEU A 137 -5.64 3.48 11.78
C LEU A 137 -6.79 4.16 11.04
N LEU A 138 -7.77 3.41 10.56
CA LEU A 138 -8.95 3.96 9.86
C LEU A 138 -9.81 4.88 10.75
N GLU A 139 -9.88 4.59 12.06
CA GLU A 139 -10.57 5.45 13.03
C GLU A 139 -9.99 6.87 13.10
N VAL A 140 -8.70 7.06 12.79
CA VAL A 140 -8.07 8.39 12.72
C VAL A 140 -8.71 9.25 11.61
N ALA A 141 -9.14 8.63 10.50
CA ALA A 141 -9.78 9.33 9.40
C ALA A 141 -11.26 9.66 9.66
N LYS A 142 -11.91 9.02 10.65
CA LYS A 142 -13.35 9.15 10.92
C LYS A 142 -13.86 10.60 11.01
N PRO A 143 -13.17 11.57 11.65
CA PRO A 143 -13.64 12.96 11.71
C PRO A 143 -13.75 13.67 10.35
N PHE A 144 -13.09 13.13 9.32
CA PHE A 144 -13.06 13.70 7.98
C PHE A 144 -14.01 12.99 6.99
N LEU A 145 -14.67 11.92 7.44
CA LEU A 145 -15.59 11.12 6.63
C LEU A 145 -17.04 11.45 6.97
N ASN A 146 -17.92 11.34 5.98
CA ASN A 146 -19.35 11.38 6.25
C ASN A 146 -19.84 10.04 6.86
N VAL A 147 -21.07 10.04 7.37
CA VAL A 147 -21.65 8.88 8.05
C VAL A 147 -21.72 7.65 7.15
N GLU A 148 -22.06 7.81 5.87
CA GLU A 148 -22.16 6.71 4.90
C GLU A 148 -20.79 6.11 4.59
N GLN A 149 -19.78 6.97 4.36
CA GLN A 149 -18.39 6.57 4.13
C GLN A 149 -17.83 5.77 5.30
N TRP A 150 -18.04 6.26 6.52
CA TRP A 150 -17.60 5.54 7.72
C TRP A 150 -18.35 4.21 7.90
N HIS A 151 -19.66 4.20 7.65
CA HIS A 151 -20.46 2.98 7.72
C HIS A 151 -19.95 1.91 6.76
N ARG A 152 -19.61 2.26 5.52
CA ARG A 152 -19.02 1.32 4.54
C ARG A 152 -17.73 0.69 5.04
N ILE A 153 -16.83 1.47 5.61
CA ILE A 153 -15.55 0.97 6.17
C ILE A 153 -15.82 -0.02 7.31
N ILE A 154 -16.69 0.34 8.25
CA ILE A 154 -17.01 -0.53 9.40
C ILE A 154 -17.68 -1.81 8.95
N SER A 155 -18.65 -1.74 8.03
CA SER A 155 -19.35 -2.92 7.52
C SER A 155 -18.39 -3.88 6.82
N TRP A 156 -17.41 -3.36 6.09
CA TRP A 156 -16.39 -4.16 5.41
C TRP A 156 -15.47 -4.87 6.40
N ILE A 157 -14.79 -4.13 7.29
CA ILE A 157 -13.81 -4.75 8.20
C ILE A 157 -14.46 -5.66 9.24
N SER A 158 -15.72 -5.41 9.61
CA SER A 158 -16.45 -6.28 10.54
C SER A 158 -16.85 -7.62 9.91
N GLN A 159 -16.89 -7.73 8.58
CA GLN A 159 -17.13 -9.02 7.92
C GLN A 159 -15.92 -9.94 8.03
N SER A 160 -14.73 -9.36 8.03
CA SER A 160 -13.46 -10.08 8.20
C SER A 160 -13.17 -10.49 9.65
N MET A 161 -13.66 -9.73 10.62
CA MET A 161 -13.44 -10.04 12.05
C MET A 161 -14.41 -11.10 12.63
N MET A 162 -15.25 -11.75 11.80
CA MET A 162 -16.25 -12.75 12.24
C MET A 162 -15.80 -14.19 12.01
#